data_AF-A0A956CA55-F1
#
_entry.id   AF-A0A956CA55-F1
#
_cell.length_a   1.000
_cell.length_b   1.000
_cell.length_c   1.000
_cell.angle_alpha   90.00
_cell.angle_beta   90.00
_cell.angle_gamma   90.00
#
_symmetry.space_group_name_H-M   'P 1'
#
loop_
_entity.id
_entity.type
_entity.pdbx_description
1 polymer ?
#
loop_
_entity_poly.entity_id
_entity_poly.type
_entity_poly.pdbx_seq_one_letter_code
_entity_poly.pdbx_strand_id
1 'polypeptide(L)'
;MDETGVYWTSLDGRVHQANLDGSGSRVLVPYVSHPRGLAIDGTYVYFAAEHERAVFRVPKAGGLIEVMAPSQALPYAVAESGDYVYWSNTEDSTISRMHK
;
A
#
# COMPACT_ATOMS: atom_id res chain seq x y z
N MET A 1 10.47 -12.00 8.78
CA MET A 1 9.57 -12.23 7.63
C MET A 1 8.94 -13.59 7.80
N ASP A 2 7.68 -13.63 8.19
CA ASP A 2 6.76 -14.76 8.02
C ASP A 2 5.75 -14.37 6.92
N GLU A 3 6.22 -14.26 5.67
CA GLU A 3 5.36 -13.85 4.57
C GLU A 3 4.45 -15.01 4.15
N THR A 4 3.27 -15.08 4.75
CA THR A 4 2.28 -16.13 4.51
C THR A 4 1.27 -15.78 3.42
N GLY A 5 1.32 -14.55 2.87
CA GLY A 5 0.33 -14.06 1.92
C GLY A 5 0.88 -13.22 0.77
N VAL A 6 0.16 -13.26 -0.34
CA VAL A 6 0.32 -12.38 -1.50
C VAL A 6 -0.68 -11.22 -1.41
N TYR A 7 -0.26 -10.04 -1.86
CA TYR A 7 -1.06 -8.82 -1.86
C TYR A 7 -0.96 -8.17 -3.22
N TRP A 8 -2.06 -7.60 -3.72
CA TRP A 8 -2.08 -6.89 -4.99
C TRP A 8 -3.11 -5.77 -5.02
N THR A 9 -2.81 -4.74 -5.80
CA THR A 9 -3.75 -3.70 -6.19
C THR A 9 -4.47 -4.10 -7.47
N SER A 10 -5.72 -3.69 -7.61
CA SER A 10 -6.57 -3.96 -8.78
C SER A 10 -7.06 -2.65 -9.39
N LEU A 11 -7.25 -2.63 -10.71
CA LEU A 11 -7.70 -1.44 -11.46
C LEU A 11 -9.12 -0.97 -11.07
N ASP A 12 -9.89 -1.81 -10.38
CA ASP A 12 -11.22 -1.49 -9.84
C ASP A 12 -11.16 -0.72 -8.51
N GLY A 13 -9.96 -0.31 -8.08
CA GLY A 13 -9.75 0.46 -6.85
C GLY A 13 -9.61 -0.41 -5.60
N ARG A 14 -9.42 -1.72 -5.72
CA ARG A 14 -9.30 -2.62 -4.57
C ARG A 14 -7.85 -3.00 -4.25
N VAL A 15 -7.61 -3.32 -2.98
CA VAL A 15 -6.42 -4.05 -2.54
C VAL A 15 -6.88 -5.40 -2.00
N HIS A 16 -6.24 -6.47 -2.45
CA HIS A 16 -6.58 -7.84 -2.11
C HIS A 16 -5.46 -8.51 -1.33
N GLN A 17 -5.80 -9.60 -0.66
CA GLN A 17 -4.81 -10.57 -0.19
C GLN A 17 -5.28 -12.01 -0.46
N ALA A 18 -4.32 -12.92 -0.55
CA ALA A 18 -4.53 -14.36 -0.49
C ALA A 18 -3.34 -15.02 0.22
N ASN A 19 -3.46 -16.29 0.57
CA ASN A 19 -2.33 -17.11 0.98
C ASN A 19 -1.38 -17.32 -0.21
N LEU A 20 -0.12 -17.71 0.04
CA LEU A 20 0.86 -17.98 -1.02
C LEU A 20 0.42 -19.08 -2.01
N ASP A 21 -0.43 -20.02 -1.57
CA ASP A 21 -1.02 -21.06 -2.42
C ASP A 21 -2.26 -20.59 -3.20
N GLY A 22 -2.61 -19.30 -3.09
CA GLY A 22 -3.78 -18.68 -3.71
C GLY A 22 -5.10 -18.91 -2.97
N SER A 23 -5.12 -19.70 -1.89
CA SER A 23 -6.31 -19.90 -1.08
C SER A 23 -6.63 -18.65 -0.22
N GLY A 24 -7.85 -18.59 0.33
CA GLY A 24 -8.23 -17.53 1.26
C GLY A 24 -8.26 -16.12 0.64
N SER A 25 -8.42 -16.01 -0.68
CA SER A 25 -8.52 -14.73 -1.37
C SER A 25 -9.67 -13.88 -0.84
N ARG A 26 -9.38 -12.64 -0.45
CA ARG A 26 -10.35 -11.67 0.05
C ARG A 26 -9.94 -10.24 -0.28
N VAL A 27 -10.93 -9.33 -0.24
CA VAL A 27 -10.70 -7.89 -0.35
C VAL A 27 -10.22 -7.36 1.01
N LEU A 28 -9.08 -6.68 1.00
CA LEU A 28 -8.48 -6.04 2.19
C LEU A 28 -8.86 -4.55 2.27
N VAL A 29 -8.84 -3.87 1.12
CA VAL A 29 -9.30 -2.48 0.96
C VAL A 29 -10.44 -2.46 -0.05
N PRO A 30 -11.67 -2.07 0.35
CA PRO A 30 -12.86 -2.18 -0.51
C PRO A 30 -12.87 -1.16 -1.65
N TYR A 31 -12.28 0.00 -1.44
CA TYR A 31 -12.12 1.03 -2.47
C TYR A 31 -11.05 2.05 -2.07
N VAL A 32 -10.22 2.44 -3.02
CA VAL A 32 -9.37 3.62 -3.02
C VAL A 32 -9.16 4.07 -4.46
N SER A 33 -9.07 5.36 -4.73
CA SER A 33 -8.91 5.84 -6.11
C SER A 33 -7.48 5.61 -6.63
N HIS A 34 -7.36 4.79 -7.69
CA HIS A 34 -6.12 4.50 -8.40
C HIS A 34 -5.00 3.99 -7.48
N PRO A 35 -5.18 2.81 -6.84
CA PRO A 35 -4.11 2.18 -6.09
C PRO A 35 -2.98 1.77 -7.04
N ARG A 36 -1.74 2.11 -6.68
CA ARG A 36 -0.53 1.86 -7.49
C ARG A 36 0.34 0.79 -6.85
N GLY A 37 1.62 1.08 -6.61
CA GLY A 37 2.54 0.18 -5.95
C GLY A 37 2.17 -0.04 -4.48
N LEU A 38 2.55 -1.20 -3.97
CA LEU A 38 2.41 -1.58 -2.58
C LEU A 38 3.71 -2.16 -2.03
N ALA A 39 3.86 -2.08 -0.71
CA ALA A 39 4.88 -2.79 0.05
C ALA A 39 4.25 -3.37 1.32
N ILE A 40 4.93 -4.31 1.98
CA ILE A 40 4.46 -4.93 3.22
C ILE A 40 5.59 -4.97 4.25
N ASP A 41 5.23 -4.91 5.54
CA ASP A 41 6.15 -5.26 6.64
C ASP A 41 5.56 -6.40 7.48
N GLY A 42 6.00 -6.60 8.74
CA GLY A 42 5.42 -7.62 9.62
C GLY A 42 3.93 -7.44 9.92
N THR A 43 3.39 -6.22 9.82
CA THR A 43 2.09 -5.86 10.39
C THR A 43 1.15 -5.23 9.35
N TYR A 44 1.67 -4.44 8.42
CA TYR A 44 0.89 -3.58 7.53
C TYR A 44 1.14 -3.88 6.05
N VAL A 45 0.14 -3.52 5.25
CA VAL A 45 0.25 -3.28 3.82
C VAL A 45 0.25 -1.77 3.61
N TYR A 46 1.26 -1.27 2.91
CA TYR A 46 1.41 0.14 2.52
C TYR A 46 1.14 0.25 1.03
N PHE A 47 0.37 1.25 0.60
CA PHE A 47 0.06 1.42 -0.81
C PHE A 47 -0.12 2.89 -1.17
N ALA A 48 0.34 3.24 -2.37
CA ALA A 48 0.11 4.56 -2.95
C ALA A 48 -1.29 4.59 -3.59
N ALA A 49 -2.01 5.68 -3.36
CA ALA A 49 -3.26 5.98 -4.03
C ALA A 49 -3.07 7.30 -4.79
N GLU A 50 -2.86 7.17 -6.10
CA GLU A 50 -2.40 8.28 -6.94
C GLU A 50 -3.40 9.44 -6.94
N HIS A 51 -4.69 9.12 -7.11
CA HIS A 51 -5.76 10.11 -7.21
C HIS A 51 -6.25 10.61 -5.85
N GLU A 52 -6.06 9.83 -4.78
CA GLU A 52 -6.22 10.33 -3.40
C GLU A 52 -5.06 11.24 -2.98
N ARG A 53 -3.98 11.28 -3.77
CA ARG A 53 -2.76 12.05 -3.49
C ARG A 53 -2.19 11.74 -2.10
N ALA A 54 -2.17 10.44 -1.75
CA ALA A 54 -1.71 10.00 -0.45
C ALA A 54 -1.12 8.58 -0.48
N VAL A 55 -0.30 8.27 0.51
CA VAL A 55 0.09 6.90 0.85
C VAL A 55 -0.72 6.45 2.06
N PHE A 56 -1.30 5.26 1.95
CA PHE A 56 -2.13 4.65 2.98
C PHE A 56 -1.44 3.43 3.56
N ARG A 57 -1.91 3.00 4.75
CA ARG A 57 -1.62 1.69 5.29
C ARG A 57 -2.87 1.01 5.84
N VAL A 58 -2.87 -0.31 5.86
CA VAL A 58 -3.91 -1.14 6.46
C VAL A 58 -3.27 -2.34 7.16
N PRO A 59 -3.75 -2.79 8.33
CA PRO A 59 -3.25 -4.01 8.94
C PRO A 59 -3.44 -5.21 8.00
N LYS A 60 -2.49 -6.14 7.97
CA LYS A 60 -2.61 -7.40 7.21
C LYS A 60 -3.80 -8.25 7.66
N ALA A 61 -4.20 -8.13 8.92
CA ALA A 61 -5.41 -8.78 9.44
C ALA A 61 -6.71 -8.18 8.86
N GLY A 62 -6.64 -7.02 8.20
CA GLY A 62 -7.77 -6.15 7.92
C GLY A 62 -8.04 -5.22 9.09
N GLY A 63 -8.81 -4.16 8.84
CA GLY A 63 -9.17 -3.18 9.86
C GLY A 63 -9.22 -1.76 9.30
N LEU A 64 -8.89 -0.80 10.15
CA LEU A 64 -8.87 0.61 9.78
C LEU A 64 -7.82 0.86 8.70
N ILE A 65 -8.25 1.54 7.63
CA ILE A 65 -7.37 2.07 6.60
C ILE A 65 -6.96 3.46 7.05
N GLU A 66 -5.66 3.66 7.24
CA GLU A 66 -5.10 4.92 7.74
C GLU A 66 -4.40 5.67 6.62
N VAL A 67 -4.60 6.99 6.57
CA VAL A 67 -3.75 7.87 5.77
C VAL A 67 -2.41 7.98 6.48
N MET A 68 -1.36 7.41 5.88
CA MET A 68 -0.01 7.49 6.43
C MET A 68 0.64 8.82 6.06
N ALA A 69 0.58 9.19 4.78
CA ALA A 69 1.16 10.42 4.26
C ALA A 69 0.19 11.13 3.30
N PRO A 70 -0.46 12.23 3.71
CA PRO A 70 -1.34 13.02 2.85
C PRO A 70 -0.55 13.94 1.90
N SER A 71 -1.26 14.56 0.96
CA SER A 71 -0.76 15.67 0.13
C SER A 71 0.49 15.37 -0.71
N GLN A 72 0.53 14.18 -1.30
CA GLN A 72 1.62 13.72 -2.15
C GLN A 72 1.44 14.12 -3.63
N ALA A 73 2.54 14.22 -4.36
CA ALA A 73 2.58 14.67 -5.74
C ALA A 73 2.50 13.49 -6.73
N LEU A 74 1.30 12.91 -6.86
CA LEU A 74 1.01 11.68 -7.60
C LEU A 74 1.92 10.51 -7.17
N PRO A 75 1.72 9.99 -5.94
CA PRO A 75 2.51 8.88 -5.42
C PRO A 75 2.25 7.62 -6.25
N TYR A 76 3.31 6.85 -6.56
CA TYR A 76 3.23 5.73 -7.49
C TYR A 76 3.82 4.42 -6.94
N ALA A 77 5.15 4.28 -6.93
CA ALA A 77 5.80 3.10 -6.36
C ALA A 77 5.96 3.27 -4.85
N VAL A 78 5.87 2.16 -4.11
CA VAL A 78 6.08 2.09 -2.66
C VAL A 78 7.11 0.99 -2.37
N ALA A 79 8.05 1.24 -1.48
CA ALA A 79 9.03 0.27 -1.01
C ALA A 79 9.19 0.39 0.52
N GLU A 80 9.41 -0.74 1.18
CA GLU A 80 9.65 -0.81 2.63
C GLU A 80 11.13 -1.15 2.87
N SER A 81 11.74 -0.50 3.87
CA SER A 81 13.09 -0.85 4.31
C SER A 81 13.34 -0.40 5.75
N GLY A 82 13.52 -1.36 6.64
CA GLY A 82 13.86 -1.12 8.05
C GLY A 82 12.73 -0.43 8.78
N ASP A 83 12.94 0.78 9.29
CA ASP A 83 11.92 1.58 9.99
C ASP A 83 11.21 2.57 9.06
N TYR A 84 11.43 2.49 7.75
CA TYR A 84 10.94 3.46 6.78
C TYR A 84 10.13 2.83 5.65
N VAL A 85 9.16 3.60 5.18
CA VAL A 85 8.49 3.39 3.90
C VAL A 85 8.86 4.53 2.97
N TYR A 86 9.24 4.19 1.75
CA TYR A 86 9.64 5.11 0.69
C TYR A 86 8.61 5.06 -0.43
N TRP A 87 8.38 6.19 -1.10
CA TRP A 87 7.55 6.23 -2.29
C TRP A 87 8.04 7.26 -3.30
N SER A 88 7.78 6.99 -4.57
CA SER A 88 8.06 7.92 -5.66
C SER A 88 6.87 8.84 -5.90
N ASN A 89 7.12 10.13 -6.03
CA ASN A 89 6.16 11.13 -6.50
C ASN A 89 6.47 11.46 -7.95
N THR A 90 5.52 11.16 -8.84
CA THR A 90 5.75 11.28 -10.30
C THR A 90 5.53 12.69 -10.82
N GLU A 91 4.76 13.52 -10.12
CA GLU A 91 4.47 14.89 -10.53
C GLU A 91 5.64 15.85 -10.25
N ASP A 92 6.36 15.66 -9.13
CA ASP A 92 7.49 16.50 -8.73
C ASP A 92 8.85 15.80 -8.82
N SER A 93 8.87 14.55 -9.30
CA SER A 93 10.09 13.72 -9.46
C SER A 93 10.88 13.50 -8.17
N THR A 94 10.20 13.47 -7.01
CA THR A 94 10.84 13.23 -5.71
C THR A 94 10.69 11.80 -5.21
N ILE A 95 11.59 11.41 -4.30
CA ILE A 95 11.39 10.27 -3.41
C ILE A 95 11.11 10.83 -2.02
N SER A 96 9.96 10.48 -1.46
CA SER A 96 9.58 10.79 -0.09
C SER A 96 9.68 9.55 0.78
N ARG A 97 9.79 9.75 2.08
CA ARG A 97 9.79 8.65 3.06
C ARG A 97 9.08 9.05 4.34
N MET A 98 8.63 8.06 5.08
CA MET A 98 8.08 8.22 6.42
C MET A 98 8.66 7.15 7.34
N HIS A 99 8.95 7.54 8.57
CA HIS A 99 9.22 6.59 9.65
C HIS A 99 7.90 5.92 10.04
N LYS A 100 7.89 4.59 10.15
CA LYS A 100 6.69 3.79 10.43
C LYS A 100 6.07 4.09 11.80
#